data_AF-A0A2V6UT48-F1
#
_entry.id   AF-A0A2V6UT48-F1
#
_cell.length_a   1.000
_cell.length_b   1.000
_cell.length_c   1.000
_cell.angle_alpha   90.00
_cell.angle_beta   90.00
_cell.angle_gamma   90.00
#
_symmetry.space_group_name_H-M   'P 1'
#
loop_
_entity.id
_entity.type
_entity.pdbx_description
1 polymer ?
#
loop_
_entity_poly.entity_id
_entity_poly.type
_entity_poly.pdbx_seq_one_letter_code
_entity_poly.pdbx_strand_id
1 'polypeptide(L)'
;MPAVGNSGNAASRVGEFIYSKGTYAYGGYPDIDELFLQQSKERDVAKREAILHKIQQLTIDRAMFLPIMDYRTLRGVGPRVADHALDGMPLNPFPIYEDIKLKN
;
A
#
# COMPACT_ATOMS: atom_id res chain seq x y z
N MET A 1 -5.37 3.42 -14.39
CA MET A 1 -4.65 2.77 -13.27
C MET A 1 -5.71 2.19 -12.33
N PRO A 2 -5.81 0.87 -12.18
CA PRO A 2 -6.76 0.29 -11.23
C PRO A 2 -6.40 0.74 -9.81
N ALA A 3 -7.39 1.28 -9.10
CA ALA A 3 -7.25 1.63 -7.69
C ALA A 3 -7.69 0.42 -6.85
N VAL A 4 -6.81 -0.04 -5.96
CA VAL A 4 -7.17 -1.02 -4.94
C VAL A 4 -7.37 -0.28 -3.63
N GLY A 5 -8.61 -0.30 -3.13
CA GLY A 5 -9.05 0.36 -1.90
C GLY A 5 -8.78 -0.42 -0.62
N ASN A 6 -8.13 -1.59 -0.70
CA ASN A 6 -7.70 -2.30 0.52
C ASN A 6 -6.68 -1.45 1.30
N SER A 7 -6.89 -1.35 2.62
CA SER A 7 -5.83 -0.94 3.52
C SER A 7 -4.65 -1.90 3.32
N GLY A 8 -3.44 -1.36 3.17
CA GLY A 8 -2.38 -2.19 2.64
C GLY A 8 -0.98 -1.79 3.04
N ASN A 9 -0.18 -2.82 3.28
CA ASN A 9 1.27 -2.77 3.40
C ASN A 9 1.91 -3.39 2.13
N ALA A 10 3.23 -3.61 2.14
CA ALA A 10 3.92 -4.19 0.99
C ALA A 10 3.32 -5.54 0.55
N ALA A 11 2.98 -6.44 1.48
CA ALA A 11 2.47 -7.78 1.15
C ALA A 11 1.12 -7.75 0.43
N SER A 12 0.18 -6.92 0.88
CA SER A 12 -1.13 -6.78 0.21
C SER A 12 -0.99 -6.16 -1.17
N ARG A 13 -0.03 -5.24 -1.39
CA ARG A 13 0.23 -4.67 -2.72
C ARG A 13 0.85 -5.70 -3.65
N VAL A 14 1.78 -6.52 -3.16
CA VAL A 14 2.33 -7.65 -3.92
C VAL A 14 1.22 -8.61 -4.33
N GLY A 15 0.32 -8.98 -3.42
CA GLY A 15 -0.77 -9.91 -3.71
C GLY A 15 -1.72 -9.47 -4.81
N GLU A 16 -1.98 -8.16 -4.95
CA GLU A 16 -2.95 -7.63 -5.91
C GLU A 16 -2.35 -7.32 -7.29
N PHE A 17 -1.11 -6.82 -7.32
CA PHE A 17 -0.50 -6.26 -8.54
C PHE A 17 0.69 -7.06 -9.08
N ILE A 18 1.34 -7.88 -8.26
CA ILE A 18 2.62 -8.54 -8.60
C ILE A 18 2.45 -10.06 -8.66
N TYR A 19 1.78 -10.65 -7.68
CA TYR A 19 1.49 -12.08 -7.64
C TYR A 19 0.63 -12.46 -8.84
N SER A 20 1.02 -13.48 -9.61
CA SER A 20 0.39 -13.81 -10.90
C SER A 20 -1.11 -14.12 -10.83
N LYS A 21 -1.62 -14.47 -9.65
CA LYS A 21 -3.05 -14.74 -9.41
C LYS A 21 -3.78 -13.56 -8.77
N GLY A 22 -3.14 -12.41 -8.66
CA GLY A 22 -3.72 -11.16 -8.17
C GLY A 22 -4.71 -10.56 -9.16
N THR A 23 -5.69 -9.83 -8.64
CA THR A 23 -6.80 -9.24 -9.42
C THR A 23 -6.32 -8.32 -10.55
N TYR A 24 -5.20 -7.63 -10.33
CA TYR A 24 -4.65 -6.63 -11.23
C TYR A 24 -3.24 -6.98 -11.72
N ALA A 25 -2.84 -8.24 -11.57
CA ALA A 25 -1.55 -8.72 -12.05
C ALA A 25 -1.49 -8.67 -13.58
N TYR A 26 -0.36 -8.22 -14.11
CA TYR A 26 -0.09 -8.21 -15.55
C TYR A 26 1.10 -9.12 -15.86
N GLY A 27 0.80 -10.35 -16.25
CA GLY A 27 1.79 -11.41 -16.35
C GLY A 27 2.16 -12.02 -14.99
N GLY A 28 3.27 -12.75 -14.95
CA GLY A 28 3.71 -13.42 -13.73
C GLY A 28 5.16 -13.87 -13.82
N TYR A 29 5.81 -13.95 -12.66
CA TYR A 29 7.17 -14.41 -12.51
C TYR A 29 7.21 -15.49 -11.42
N PRO A 30 7.48 -16.76 -11.75
CA PRO A 30 7.39 -17.86 -10.79
C PRO A 30 8.23 -17.65 -9.53
N ASP A 31 9.42 -17.07 -9.67
CA ASP A 31 10.32 -16.78 -8.55
C ASP A 31 9.74 -15.71 -7.61
N ILE A 32 9.02 -14.71 -8.14
CA ILE A 32 8.35 -13.70 -7.31
C ILE A 32 7.11 -14.29 -6.63
N ASP A 33 6.36 -15.15 -7.33
CA ASP A 33 5.20 -15.83 -6.76
C ASP A 33 5.60 -16.73 -5.58
N GLU A 34 6.72 -17.45 -5.71
CA GLU A 34 7.29 -18.26 -4.63
C GLU A 34 7.67 -17.40 -3.42
N LEU A 35 8.35 -16.27 -3.64
CA LEU A 35 8.69 -15.33 -2.56
C LEU A 35 7.43 -14.76 -1.87
N PHE A 36 6.37 -14.46 -2.64
CA PHE A 36 5.10 -13.99 -2.08
C PHE A 36 4.44 -15.04 -1.19
N LEU A 37 4.46 -16.31 -1.60
CA LEU A 37 3.94 -17.41 -0.77
C LEU A 37 4.85 -17.65 0.45
N GLN A 38 6.16 -17.51 0.31
CA GLN A 38 7.11 -17.67 1.40
C GLN A 38 6.90 -16.60 2.49
N GLN A 39 6.85 -15.31 2.11
CA GLN A 39 6.62 -14.23 3.09
C GLN A 39 5.28 -14.39 3.82
N SER A 40 4.27 -14.97 3.17
CA SER A 40 2.94 -15.17 3.76
C SER A 40 2.95 -16.17 4.93
N LYS A 41 3.92 -17.10 4.94
CA LYS A 41 4.09 -18.14 5.97
C LYS A 41 5.20 -17.81 6.96
N GLU A 42 6.00 -16.77 6.71
CA GLU A 42 7.13 -16.37 7.56
C GLU A 42 6.66 -15.60 8.80
N ARG A 43 7.05 -16.11 9.97
CA ARG A 43 6.64 -15.55 11.27
C ARG A 43 7.70 -14.62 11.86
N ASP A 44 8.96 -14.82 11.48
CA ASP A 44 10.05 -13.91 11.86
C ASP A 44 9.93 -12.60 11.07
N VAL A 45 9.82 -11.48 11.80
CA VAL A 45 9.56 -10.17 11.20
C VAL A 45 10.71 -9.71 10.30
N ALA A 46 11.95 -9.89 10.74
CA ALA A 46 13.13 -9.45 10.00
C ALA A 46 13.31 -10.28 8.71
N LYS A 47 13.08 -11.60 8.78
CA LYS A 47 13.11 -12.45 7.59
C LYS A 47 11.99 -12.11 6.62
N ARG A 48 10.77 -11.88 7.12
CA ARG A 48 9.64 -11.49 6.27
C ARG A 48 9.90 -10.16 5.56
N GLU A 49 10.45 -9.19 6.28
CA GLU A 49 10.85 -7.89 5.73
C GLU A 49 11.90 -8.03 4.63
N ALA A 50 12.94 -8.83 4.86
CA ALA A 50 13.97 -9.09 3.84
C ALA A 50 13.39 -9.72 2.56
N ILE A 51 12.44 -10.65 2.69
CA ILE A 51 11.75 -11.25 1.53
C ILE A 51 10.93 -10.19 0.78
N LEU A 52 10.18 -9.35 1.50
CA LEU A 52 9.39 -8.28 0.89
C LEU A 52 10.26 -7.24 0.17
N HIS A 53 11.45 -6.92 0.71
CA HIS A 53 12.42 -6.08 0.02
C HIS A 53 12.97 -6.75 -1.24
N LYS A 54 13.24 -8.06 -1.17
CA LYS A 54 13.71 -8.79 -2.35
C LYS A 54 12.70 -8.78 -3.48
N ILE A 55 11.41 -8.96 -3.17
CA ILE A 55 10.32 -8.83 -4.15
C ILE A 55 10.33 -7.44 -4.78
N GLN A 56 10.39 -6.37 -3.98
CA GLN A 56 10.44 -4.99 -4.47
C GLN A 56 11.67 -4.72 -5.35
N GLN A 57 12.83 -5.27 -5.00
CA GLN A 57 14.03 -5.12 -5.83
C GLN A 57 13.84 -5.79 -7.20
N LEU A 58 13.27 -7.01 -7.23
CA LEU A 58 13.01 -7.71 -8.49
C LEU A 58 12.03 -6.97 -9.39
N THR A 59 11.03 -6.28 -8.83
CA THR A 59 10.10 -5.50 -9.65
C THR A 59 10.75 -4.26 -10.27
N ILE A 60 11.72 -3.66 -9.58
CA ILE A 60 12.56 -2.57 -10.09
C ILE A 60 13.50 -3.10 -11.18
N ASP A 61 14.26 -4.15 -10.90
CA ASP A 61 15.26 -4.73 -11.82
C ASP A 61 14.63 -5.17 -13.15
N ARG A 62 13.37 -5.62 -13.10
CA ARG A 62 12.59 -6.08 -14.27
C ARG A 62 11.72 -5.00 -14.91
N ALA A 63 11.79 -3.76 -14.41
CA ALA A 63 10.98 -2.64 -14.88
C ALA A 63 9.48 -2.99 -15.00
N MET A 64 8.93 -3.68 -13.98
CA MET A 64 7.53 -4.14 -14.00
C MET A 64 6.53 -2.99 -13.96
N PHE A 65 6.93 -1.84 -13.41
CA PHE A 65 6.08 -0.66 -13.25
C PHE A 65 6.81 0.58 -13.73
N LEU A 66 6.06 1.48 -14.38
CA LEU A 66 6.49 2.83 -14.70
C LEU A 66 5.87 3.80 -13.67
N PRO A 67 6.63 4.30 -12.68
CA PRO A 67 6.10 5.27 -11.73
C PRO A 67 5.91 6.62 -12.43
N ILE A 68 4.66 7.06 -12.57
CA ILE A 68 4.31 8.33 -13.23
C ILE A 68 4.12 9.47 -12.21
N MET A 69 3.50 9.16 -11.07
CA MET A 69 3.15 10.16 -10.05
C MET A 69 3.23 9.58 -8.65
N ASP A 70 3.59 10.43 -7.70
CA ASP A 70 3.38 10.19 -6.28
C ASP A 70 2.03 10.79 -5.88
N TYR A 71 1.08 9.93 -5.49
CA TYR A 71 -0.26 10.36 -5.15
C TYR A 71 -0.26 11.09 -3.80
N ARG A 72 -0.64 12.36 -3.80
CA ARG A 72 -0.87 13.15 -2.59
C ARG A 72 -2.35 13.43 -2.46
N THR A 73 -2.92 13.14 -1.29
CA THR A 73 -4.30 13.53 -0.99
C THR A 73 -4.36 15.04 -0.83
N LEU A 74 -5.03 15.73 -1.75
CA LEU A 74 -5.38 17.13 -1.57
C LEU A 74 -6.47 17.23 -0.49
N ARG A 75 -6.16 17.94 0.60
CA ARG A 75 -7.04 18.05 1.76
C ARG A 75 -7.43 19.51 1.96
N GLY A 76 -8.73 19.79 2.04
CA GLY A 76 -9.27 21.10 2.38
C GLY A 76 -9.85 21.09 3.80
N VAL A 77 -9.50 22.08 4.61
CA VAL A 77 -10.02 22.26 5.98
C VAL A 77 -10.84 23.54 6.03
N GLY A 78 -12.12 23.42 6.39
CA GLY A 78 -13.03 24.57 6.46
C GLY A 78 -12.73 25.48 7.65
N PRO A 79 -13.07 26.78 7.59
CA PRO A 79 -12.73 27.76 8.63
C PRO A 79 -13.40 27.48 9.99
N ARG A 80 -14.46 26.66 10.03
CA ARG A 80 -15.16 26.24 11.25
C ARG A 80 -14.54 25.03 11.93
N VAL A 81 -13.58 24.35 11.31
CA VAL A 81 -12.94 23.16 11.87
C VAL A 81 -11.82 23.58 12.84
N ALA A 82 -11.86 23.03 14.05
CA ALA A 82 -10.84 23.21 15.09
C ALA A 82 -9.84 22.05 15.10
N ASP A 83 -10.33 20.82 14.95
CA ASP A 83 -9.53 19.61 14.79
C ASP A 83 -10.04 18.86 13.57
N HIS A 84 -9.16 18.61 12.60
CA HIS A 84 -9.52 18.03 11.32
C HIS A 84 -9.49 16.51 11.29
N ALA A 85 -8.83 15.85 12.25
CA ALA A 85 -8.67 14.39 12.32
C ALA A 85 -8.07 13.69 11.07
N LEU A 86 -7.61 14.45 10.06
CA LEU A 86 -6.98 13.96 8.83
C LEU A 86 -5.70 13.12 9.06
N ASP A 87 -5.04 13.28 10.21
CA ASP A 87 -3.79 12.60 10.56
C ASP A 87 -3.96 11.62 11.74
N GLY A 88 -5.21 11.35 12.14
CA GLY A 88 -5.50 10.49 13.29
C GLY A 88 -5.17 9.01 13.05
N MET A 89 -5.17 8.55 11.79
CA MET A 89 -4.81 7.18 11.43
C MET A 89 -3.67 7.16 10.38
N PRO A 90 -2.50 6.57 10.70
CA PRO A 90 -1.42 6.40 9.74
C PRO A 90 -1.88 5.63 8.49
N LEU A 91 -1.40 6.05 7.32
CA LEU A 91 -1.69 5.45 6.01
C LEU A 91 -3.18 5.45 5.61
N ASN A 92 -4.03 6.22 6.29
CA ASN A 92 -5.40 6.49 5.87
C ASN A 92 -5.48 7.85 5.14
N PRO A 93 -5.96 7.89 3.88
CA PRO A 93 -6.16 9.17 3.20
C PRO A 93 -7.37 9.96 3.73
N PHE A 94 -8.26 9.33 4.50
CA PHE A 94 -9.51 9.91 4.99
C PHE A 94 -9.42 10.39 6.45
N PRO A 95 -10.16 11.45 6.84
CA PRO A 95 -10.27 11.85 8.24
C PRO A 95 -11.01 10.80 9.06
N ILE A 96 -10.71 10.76 10.36
CA ILE A 96 -11.56 10.08 11.34
C ILE A 96 -12.75 11.02 11.61
N TYR A 97 -13.86 10.79 10.90
CA TYR A 97 -14.98 11.73 10.88
C TYR A 97 -15.58 11.96 12.27
N GLU A 98 -15.60 10.93 13.11
CA GLU A 98 -16.08 10.97 14.48
C GLU A 98 -15.22 11.82 15.43
N ASP A 99 -13.95 12.09 15.06
CA ASP A 99 -13.01 12.87 15.87
C ASP A 99 -12.93 14.34 15.43
N ILE A 100 -13.63 14.75 14.37
CA ILE A 100 -13.63 16.13 13.87
C ILE A 100 -14.27 17.05 14.91
N LYS A 101 -13.59 18.16 15.23
CA LYS A 101 -14.11 19.19 16.15
C LYS A 101 -14.35 20.50 15.43
N LEU A 102 -15.43 21.17 15.80
CA LEU A 102 -15.73 22.53 15.34
C LEU A 102 -15.22 23.58 16.33
N LYS A 103 -14.99 24.78 15.84
CA LYS A 103 -14.79 25.96 16.67
C LYS A 103 -16.12 26.30 17.36
N ASN A 104 -16.04 26.65 18.63
CA ASN A 104 -17.15 27.25 19.38
C ASN A 104 -17.53 28.62 18.81
#